data_AF-A0A258IL19-F1
#
_entry.id   AF-A0A258IL19-F1
#
_cell.length_a   1.000
_cell.length_b   1.000
_cell.length_c   1.000
_cell.angle_alpha   90.00
_cell.angle_beta   90.00
_cell.angle_gamma   90.00
#
_symmetry.space_group_name_H-M   'P 1'
#
loop_
_entity.id
_entity.type
_entity.pdbx_description
1 polymer ?
#
loop_
_entity_poly.entity_id
_entity_poly.type
_entity_poly.pdbx_seq_one_letter_code
_entity_poly.pdbx_strand_id
1 'polypeptide(L)'
;MSNGVIRTGIGGWTFEPWRGVFFPDTVKQKDELKYASSQLTSIEINGTYYSTFKPNSWMKWRDETPDDFVFAVKASRYCTNRKVLSENNDSLEKFLTQGLEELGDKLGPINWQFMATKKFDP
;
A
#
# COMPACT_ATOMS: atom_id res chain seq x y z
N MET A 1 -27.41 15.69 -1.63
CA MET A 1 -26.54 14.60 -2.13
C MET A 1 -25.24 14.70 -1.36
N SER A 2 -24.77 13.62 -0.73
CA SER A 2 -23.41 13.61 -0.18
C SER A 2 -22.43 13.47 -1.35
N ASN A 3 -21.60 14.48 -1.58
CA ASN A 3 -20.51 14.36 -2.54
C ASN A 3 -19.48 13.36 -1.99
N GLY A 4 -19.13 12.35 -2.78
CA GLY A 4 -18.06 11.42 -2.43
C GLY A 4 -16.70 12.10 -2.47
N VAL A 5 -15.78 11.70 -1.59
CA VAL A 5 -14.39 12.18 -1.61
C VAL A 5 -13.61 11.40 -2.66
N ILE A 6 -13.03 12.10 -3.63
CA ILE A 6 -12.13 11.52 -4.63
C ILE A 6 -10.69 11.67 -4.13
N ARG A 7 -9.94 10.56 -4.11
CA ARG A 7 -8.52 10.53 -3.76
C ARG A 7 -7.68 10.17 -4.97
N THR A 8 -6.55 10.84 -5.15
CA THR A 8 -5.64 10.67 -6.28
C THR A 8 -4.25 10.33 -5.76
N GLY A 9 -3.63 9.35 -6.39
CA GLY A 9 -2.43 8.72 -5.85
C GLY A 9 -1.62 7.93 -6.86
N ILE A 10 -0.59 7.27 -6.35
CA ILE A 10 0.41 6.49 -7.08
C ILE A 10 0.63 5.12 -6.41
N GLY A 11 1.23 4.19 -7.15
CA GLY A 11 1.60 2.87 -6.64
C GLY A 11 3.06 2.81 -6.15
N GLY A 12 3.27 2.94 -4.84
CA GLY A 12 4.60 3.01 -4.21
C GLY A 12 5.23 4.40 -4.30
N TRP A 13 6.34 4.61 -3.58
CA TRP A 13 7.03 5.91 -3.51
C TRP A 13 8.56 5.83 -3.57
N THR A 14 9.15 4.63 -3.54
CA THR A 14 10.62 4.49 -3.59
C THR A 14 11.05 4.08 -5.00
N PHE A 15 11.22 5.07 -5.87
CA PHE A 15 11.65 4.89 -7.25
C PHE A 15 12.82 5.83 -7.55
N GLU A 16 13.98 5.25 -7.85
CA GLU A 16 15.20 6.04 -8.13
C GLU A 16 15.03 7.03 -9.30
N PRO A 17 14.36 6.67 -10.42
CA PRO A 17 14.16 7.61 -11.54
C PRO A 17 13.29 8.83 -11.23
N TRP A 18 12.67 8.90 -10.06
CA TRP A 18 11.82 10.02 -9.67
C TRP A 18 12.61 11.12 -8.93
N ARG A 19 13.85 10.84 -8.53
CA ARG A 19 14.73 11.83 -7.90
C ARG A 19 15.22 12.82 -8.94
N GLY A 20 15.10 14.11 -8.64
CA GLY A 20 15.33 15.22 -9.58
C GLY A 20 14.17 15.49 -10.54
N VAL A 21 13.10 14.69 -10.51
CA VAL A 21 11.90 14.87 -11.37
C VAL A 21 10.67 15.16 -10.53
N PHE A 22 10.30 14.22 -9.66
CA PHE A 22 9.19 14.37 -8.72
C PHE A 22 9.70 14.75 -7.33
N PHE A 23 10.78 14.10 -6.87
CA PHE A 23 11.46 14.44 -5.62
C PHE A 23 12.55 15.49 -5.89
N PRO A 24 12.47 16.68 -5.29
CA PRO A 24 13.55 17.66 -5.36
C PRO A 24 14.87 17.11 -4.78
N ASP A 25 16.01 17.61 -5.27
CA ASP A 25 17.34 17.16 -4.84
C ASP A 25 17.60 17.35 -3.33
N THR A 26 16.81 18.19 -2.67
CA THR A 26 16.87 18.45 -1.22
C THR A 26 16.16 17.37 -0.39
N VAL A 27 15.31 16.55 -1.00
CA VAL A 27 14.56 15.48 -0.33
C VAL A 27 15.44 14.24 -0.21
N LYS A 28 15.72 13.82 1.03
CA LYS A 28 16.43 12.57 1.30
C LYS A 28 15.50 11.40 1.07
N GLN A 29 16.05 10.25 0.66
CA GLN A 29 15.27 9.02 0.43
C GLN A 29 14.33 8.66 1.60
N LYS A 30 14.81 8.79 2.84
CA LYS A 30 14.02 8.48 4.04
C LYS A 30 12.80 9.39 4.23
N ASP A 31 12.77 10.55 3.57
CA ASP A 31 11.73 11.57 3.64
C ASP A 31 10.84 11.55 2.37
N GLU A 32 11.05 10.62 1.44
CA GLU A 32 10.29 10.48 0.18
C GLU A 32 8.79 10.27 0.43
N LEU A 33 8.42 9.46 1.42
CA LEU A 33 7.00 9.25 1.78
C LEU A 33 6.36 10.56 2.28
N LYS A 34 7.04 11.25 3.18
CA LYS A 34 6.57 12.53 3.72
C LYS A 34 6.40 13.58 2.62
N TYR A 35 7.34 13.64 1.68
CA TYR A 35 7.22 14.51 0.52
C TYR A 35 6.05 14.09 -0.39
N ALA A 36 6.00 12.83 -0.83
CA ALA A 36 4.99 12.35 -1.76
C ALA A 36 3.56 12.52 -1.20
N SER A 37 3.38 12.24 0.09
CA SER A 37 2.09 12.39 0.78
C SER A 37 1.68 13.86 1.01
N SER A 38 2.59 14.83 0.87
CA SER A 38 2.23 16.25 0.84
C SER A 38 1.70 16.71 -0.52
N GLN A 39 1.96 15.94 -1.59
CA GLN A 39 1.59 16.27 -2.97
C GLN A 39 0.35 15.49 -3.46
N LEU A 40 -0.04 14.45 -2.74
CA LEU A 40 -1.08 13.49 -3.12
C LEU A 40 -2.01 13.22 -1.94
N THR A 41 -3.20 12.67 -2.19
CA THR A 41 -4.18 12.34 -1.14
C THR A 41 -4.27 10.84 -0.84
N SER A 42 -3.55 10.02 -1.61
CA SER A 42 -3.40 8.59 -1.38
C SER A 42 -2.15 8.02 -2.05
N ILE A 43 -1.61 6.93 -1.50
CA ILE A 43 -0.56 6.09 -2.09
C ILE A 43 -0.89 4.62 -1.84
N GLU A 44 -0.67 3.75 -2.83
CA GLU A 44 -0.69 2.29 -2.60
C GLU A 44 0.64 1.81 -2.01
N ILE A 45 0.60 1.17 -0.85
CA ILE A 45 1.71 0.38 -0.31
C ILE A 45 1.79 -0.90 -1.15
N ASN A 46 2.73 -0.92 -2.10
CA ASN A 46 2.90 -2.03 -3.04
C ASN A 46 4.02 -3.02 -2.64
N GLY A 47 4.92 -2.62 -1.72
CA GLY A 47 6.01 -3.47 -1.24
C GLY A 47 5.52 -4.76 -0.57
N THR A 48 4.30 -4.74 -0.01
CA THR A 48 3.61 -5.88 0.61
C THR A 48 3.35 -7.03 -0.35
N TYR A 49 3.31 -6.74 -1.66
CA TYR A 49 3.22 -7.77 -2.69
C TYR A 49 4.42 -8.74 -2.63
N TYR A 50 5.61 -8.25 -2.26
CA TYR A 50 6.86 -9.01 -2.23
C TYR A 50 7.29 -9.46 -0.84
N SER A 51 7.01 -8.66 0.19
CA SER A 51 7.56 -8.83 1.53
C SER A 51 6.55 -8.53 2.63
N THR A 52 6.80 -9.04 3.83
CA THR A 52 6.10 -8.59 5.04
C THR A 52 6.83 -7.43 5.71
N PHE A 53 6.09 -6.57 6.39
CA PHE A 53 6.66 -5.47 7.17
C PHE A 53 6.42 -5.68 8.67
N LYS A 54 7.28 -5.08 9.49
CA LYS A 54 7.09 -5.09 10.95
C LYS A 54 6.04 -4.03 11.33
N PRO A 55 5.31 -4.20 12.45
CA PRO A 55 4.37 -3.19 12.96
C PRO A 55 4.92 -1.76 12.98
N ASN A 56 6.18 -1.58 13.40
CA ASN A 56 6.83 -0.26 13.41
C ASN A 56 6.94 0.41 12.03
N SER A 57 7.01 -0.35 10.94
CA SER A 57 7.00 0.23 9.60
C SER A 57 5.66 0.85 9.27
N TRP A 58 4.56 0.18 9.63
CA TRP A 58 3.19 0.66 9.43
C TRP A 58 2.89 1.90 10.27
N MET A 59 3.25 1.89 11.55
CA MET A 59 3.14 3.07 12.42
C MET A 59 3.94 4.24 11.86
N LYS A 60 5.17 4.00 11.42
CA LYS A 60 6.00 5.04 10.81
C LYS A 60 5.34 5.64 9.56
N TRP A 61 4.78 4.81 8.67
CA TRP A 61 4.08 5.33 7.50
C TRP A 61 2.82 6.12 7.84
N ARG A 62 2.07 5.68 8.85
CA ARG A 62 0.94 6.46 9.39
C ARG A 62 1.41 7.84 9.85
N ASP A 63 2.47 7.89 10.65
CA ASP A 63 2.92 9.11 11.32
C ASP A 63 3.66 10.08 10.37
N GLU A 64 4.20 9.60 9.25
CA GLU A 64 4.91 10.42 8.26
C GLU A 64 3.99 11.12 7.24
N THR A 65 2.69 10.79 7.22
CA THR A 65 1.71 11.32 6.26
C THR A 65 0.69 12.26 6.90
N PRO A 66 0.04 13.17 6.15
CA PRO A 66 -1.02 14.04 6.68
C PRO A 66 -2.18 13.27 7.32
N ASP A 67 -2.90 13.89 8.24
CA ASP A 67 -3.98 13.23 9.01
C ASP A 67 -5.12 12.70 8.13
N ASP A 68 -5.44 13.43 7.06
CA ASP A 68 -6.49 13.07 6.11
C ASP A 68 -6.03 12.13 4.99
N PHE A 69 -4.77 11.67 5.01
CA PHE A 69 -4.18 10.80 4.00
C PHE A 69 -4.66 9.36 4.13
N VAL A 70 -4.87 8.67 3.00
CA VAL A 70 -5.33 7.26 3.01
C VAL A 70 -4.44 6.39 2.14
N PHE A 71 -3.99 5.27 2.68
CA PHE A 71 -3.24 4.27 1.94
C PHE A 71 -4.17 3.23 1.32
N ALA A 72 -3.90 2.84 0.07
CA ALA A 72 -4.30 1.53 -0.41
C ALA A 72 -3.21 0.51 -0.06
N VAL A 73 -3.55 -0.76 0.16
CA VAL A 73 -2.56 -1.80 0.49
C VAL A 73 -2.65 -2.91 -0.54
N LYS A 74 -1.56 -3.21 -1.23
CA LYS A 74 -1.52 -4.33 -2.16
C LYS A 74 -1.43 -5.64 -1.40
N ALA A 75 -2.29 -6.59 -1.72
CA ALA A 75 -2.23 -7.91 -1.13
C ALA A 75 -0.90 -8.60 -1.46
N SER A 76 -0.40 -9.44 -0.54
CA SER A 76 0.78 -10.26 -0.81
C SER A 76 0.55 -11.20 -1.99
N ARG A 77 1.57 -11.39 -2.84
CA ARG A 77 1.50 -12.36 -3.95
C ARG A 77 1.16 -13.78 -3.47
N TYR A 78 1.50 -14.13 -2.24
CA TYR A 78 1.17 -15.43 -1.66
C TYR A 78 -0.33 -15.62 -1.43
N CYS A 79 -1.09 -14.54 -1.33
CA CYS A 79 -2.53 -14.58 -1.21
C CYS A 79 -3.22 -14.78 -2.58
N THR A 80 -2.68 -14.19 -3.65
CA THR A 80 -3.36 -14.11 -4.96
C THR A 80 -2.78 -15.03 -6.04
N ASN A 81 -1.57 -15.57 -5.87
CA ASN A 81 -0.90 -16.37 -6.91
C ASN A 81 -0.93 -17.90 -6.66
N ARG A 82 -1.49 -18.38 -5.54
CA ARG A 82 -1.63 -19.82 -5.24
C ARG A 82 -2.38 -20.54 -6.35
N LYS A 83 -1.99 -21.78 -6.71
CA LYS A 83 -2.66 -22.56 -7.78
C LYS A 83 -4.17 -22.69 -7.50
N VAL A 84 -4.52 -23.20 -6.32
CA VAL A 84 -5.87 -23.25 -5.78
C VAL A 84 -6.03 -22.08 -4.81
N LEU A 85 -6.91 -21.12 -5.12
CA LEU A 85 -7.04 -19.89 -4.33
C LEU A 85 -7.67 -20.14 -2.96
N SER A 86 -8.61 -21.09 -2.85
CA SER A 86 -9.29 -21.42 -1.58
C SER A 86 -8.36 -22.03 -0.51
N GLU A 87 -7.14 -22.44 -0.89
CA GLU A 87 -6.13 -22.99 0.03
C GLU A 87 -5.16 -21.92 0.56
N ASN A 88 -5.53 -20.63 0.50
CA ASN A 88 -4.66 -19.52 0.87
C ASN A 88 -4.83 -19.00 2.30
N ASN A 89 -5.64 -19.66 3.15
CA ASN A 89 -5.99 -19.22 4.51
C ASN A 89 -4.78 -18.75 5.33
N ASP A 90 -3.74 -19.58 5.48
CA ASP A 90 -2.54 -19.21 6.26
C ASP A 90 -1.82 -17.97 5.69
N SER A 91 -1.86 -17.80 4.36
CA SER A 91 -1.24 -16.65 3.70
C SER A 91 -2.06 -15.38 3.90
N LEU A 92 -3.39 -15.50 3.91
CA LEU A 92 -4.30 -14.40 4.28
C LEU A 92 -4.12 -14.01 5.74
N GLU A 93 -4.13 -14.97 6.66
CA GLU A 93 -3.96 -14.71 8.09
C GLU A 93 -2.62 -13.99 8.34
N LYS A 94 -1.52 -14.53 7.82
CA LYS A 94 -0.21 -13.89 7.93
C LYS A 94 -0.17 -12.49 7.31
N PHE A 95 -0.86 -12.28 6.19
CA PHE A 95 -0.90 -10.97 5.54
C PHE A 95 -1.72 -9.97 6.36
N LEU A 96 -2.89 -10.36 6.86
CA LEU A 96 -3.82 -9.47 7.57
C LEU A 96 -3.33 -9.14 8.99
N THR A 97 -2.52 -10.00 9.61
CA THR A 97 -2.01 -9.84 10.99
C THR A 97 -0.60 -9.25 11.09
N GLN A 98 -0.02 -8.76 9.99
CA GLN A 98 1.35 -8.22 10.00
C GLN A 98 1.46 -6.75 10.49
N GLY A 99 0.35 -6.14 10.92
CA GLY A 99 0.32 -4.75 11.40
C GLY A 99 -0.38 -3.75 10.46
N LEU A 100 -1.24 -4.18 9.54
CA LEU A 100 -2.01 -3.26 8.67
C LEU A 100 -2.88 -2.31 9.51
N GLU A 101 -3.41 -2.81 10.61
CA GLU A 101 -4.24 -2.12 11.58
C GLU A 101 -3.54 -0.90 12.21
N GLU A 102 -2.21 -0.88 12.22
CA GLU A 102 -1.44 0.25 12.74
C GLU A 102 -1.62 1.53 11.91
N LEU A 103 -2.10 1.41 10.67
CA LEU A 103 -2.47 2.57 9.84
C LEU A 103 -3.72 3.29 10.36
N GLY A 104 -4.54 2.66 11.21
CA GLY A 104 -5.75 3.25 11.78
C GLY A 104 -6.70 3.78 10.71
N ASP A 105 -7.17 5.03 10.88
CA ASP A 105 -8.07 5.70 9.93
C ASP A 105 -7.46 5.92 8.54
N LYS A 106 -6.13 5.77 8.41
CA LYS A 106 -5.43 5.85 7.12
C LYS A 106 -5.41 4.53 6.36
N LEU A 107 -5.91 3.43 6.95
CA LEU A 107 -6.08 2.16 6.26
C LEU A 107 -7.27 2.25 5.30
N GLY A 108 -6.98 2.36 4.01
CA GLY A 108 -7.97 2.30 2.94
C GLY A 108 -8.16 0.89 2.38
N PRO A 109 -8.48 0.77 1.08
CA PRO A 109 -8.81 -0.52 0.49
C PRO A 109 -7.58 -1.44 0.37
N ILE A 110 -7.83 -2.75 0.47
CA ILE A 110 -6.86 -3.77 0.11
C ILE A 110 -7.06 -4.15 -1.36
N ASN A 111 -6.02 -3.97 -2.18
CA ASN A 111 -6.01 -4.34 -3.59
C ASN A 111 -5.67 -5.83 -3.76
N TRP A 112 -6.69 -6.63 -4.09
CA TRP A 112 -6.58 -8.05 -4.41
C TRP A 112 -6.39 -8.26 -5.91
N GLN A 113 -5.18 -7.97 -6.40
CA GLN A 113 -4.86 -8.15 -7.81
C GLN A 113 -4.51 -9.62 -8.12
N PHE A 114 -5.32 -10.26 -8.97
CA PHE A 114 -5.07 -11.61 -9.47
C PHE A 114 -4.26 -11.61 -10.77
N MET A 115 -3.53 -12.70 -11.02
CA MET A 115 -2.92 -12.93 -12.33
C MET A 115 -4.01 -13.06 -13.41
N ALA A 116 -3.74 -12.57 -14.62
CA ALA A 116 -4.66 -12.67 -15.76
C ALA A 116 -5.05 -14.12 -16.12
N THR A 117 -4.25 -15.10 -15.70
CA THR A 117 -4.51 -16.53 -15.90
C THR A 117 -5.49 -17.13 -14.90
N LYS A 118 -5.90 -16.39 -13.87
CA LYS A 118 -6.92 -16.83 -12.92
C LYS A 118 -8.29 -16.80 -13.58
N LYS A 119 -8.92 -17.97 -13.63
CA LYS A 119 -10.30 -18.14 -14.08
C LYS A 119 -11.23 -18.11 -12.88
N PHE A 120 -12.37 -17.47 -13.05
CA PHE A 120 -13.48 -17.58 -12.12
C PHE A 120 -14.05 -19.00 -12.17
N ASP A 121 -14.25 -19.60 -10.99
CA ASP A 121 -14.90 -20.90 -10.81
C ASP A 121 -16.19 -20.64 -10.01
N PRO A 122 -17.37 -20.68 -10.66
CA PRO A 122 -18.65 -20.26 -10.09
C PRO A 122 -19.24 -21.23 -9.07
#